data_AF-A0A932B451-F1
#
_entry.id   AF-A0A932B451-F1
#
_cell.length_a   1.000
_cell.length_b   1.000
_cell.length_c   1.000
_cell.angle_alpha   90.00
_cell.angle_beta   90.00
_cell.angle_gamma   90.00
#
_symmetry.space_group_name_H-M   'P 1'
#
loop_
_entity.id
_entity.type
_entity.pdbx_description
1 polymer ?
#
loop_
_entity_poly.entity_id
_entity_poly.type
_entity_poly.pdbx_seq_one_letter_code
_entity_poly.pdbx_strand_id
1 'polypeptide(L)'
;MKFALKSLVAASAFVAAGMASAASVTVPANTAYNGLSFSGSGSLSFSADLLGALDTGKVAVAGYGAATATVTKDSDGFYTQASASAPITALTIDSGTYQVLGAATTGGATQTAPVLKSVSSGGSLTVTDLNVDLANKKVYATLIGANGVGTLNNFYLWNIGSITGATTVTGAGTFTTNLSGLSITTDGFNKFSQALGLLTLGKSALSGVTDFGTITSTIVAKSVTAVPEPSTYALMAL
;
A
#
# COMPACT_ATOMS: atom_id res chain seq x y z
N MET A 1 58.19 -29.55 -50.09
CA MET A 1 57.39 -30.61 -49.42
C MET A 1 56.18 -29.95 -48.76
N LYS A 2 55.06 -30.66 -48.81
CA LYS A 2 53.68 -30.27 -48.48
C LYS A 2 53.41 -30.41 -46.97
N PHE A 3 52.27 -29.89 -46.50
CA PHE A 3 51.62 -29.99 -45.16
C PHE A 3 52.02 -28.92 -44.12
N ALA A 4 51.13 -28.34 -43.31
CA ALA A 4 49.66 -28.26 -43.28
C ALA A 4 49.27 -27.17 -42.26
N LEU A 5 48.17 -26.48 -42.55
CA LEU A 5 47.48 -25.52 -41.67
C LEU A 5 46.96 -26.22 -40.40
N LYS A 6 47.24 -25.69 -39.21
CA LYS A 6 46.42 -25.94 -38.01
C LYS A 6 46.22 -24.63 -37.25
N SER A 7 45.08 -24.03 -37.54
CA SER A 7 44.40 -22.96 -36.82
C SER A 7 44.20 -23.29 -35.34
N LEU A 8 44.64 -22.41 -34.44
CA LEU A 8 44.18 -22.37 -33.07
C LEU A 8 43.44 -21.04 -32.87
N VAL A 9 42.13 -21.05 -33.17
CA VAL A 9 41.22 -19.98 -32.73
C VAL A 9 40.86 -20.31 -31.28
N ALA A 10 41.47 -19.60 -30.34
CA ALA A 10 41.05 -19.64 -28.94
C ALA A 10 39.77 -18.82 -28.79
N ALA A 11 38.62 -19.49 -28.85
CA ALA A 11 37.34 -18.91 -28.46
C ALA A 11 37.32 -18.76 -26.94
N SER A 12 37.62 -17.57 -26.42
CA SER A 12 37.31 -17.20 -25.05
C SER A 12 35.79 -17.15 -24.92
N ALA A 13 35.21 -18.26 -24.44
CA ALA A 13 33.83 -18.29 -23.99
C ALA A 13 33.68 -17.32 -22.81
N PHE A 14 33.17 -16.13 -23.09
CA PHE A 14 32.68 -15.23 -22.06
C PHE A 14 31.41 -15.90 -21.50
N VAL A 15 31.56 -16.69 -20.44
CA VAL A 15 30.43 -17.10 -19.61
C VAL A 15 29.96 -15.82 -18.94
N ALA A 16 29.04 -15.12 -19.59
CA ALA A 16 28.13 -14.24 -18.89
C ALA A 16 27.34 -15.14 -17.94
N ALA A 17 27.83 -15.28 -16.71
CA ALA A 17 27.02 -15.75 -15.61
C ALA A 17 25.86 -14.76 -15.54
N GLY A 18 24.74 -15.13 -16.19
CA GLY A 18 23.50 -14.40 -16.10
C GLY A 18 23.16 -14.35 -14.62
N MET A 19 23.33 -13.19 -14.00
CA MET A 19 22.67 -12.90 -12.75
C MET A 19 21.19 -13.12 -13.04
N ALA A 20 20.62 -14.19 -12.49
CA ALA A 20 19.17 -14.33 -12.43
C ALA A 20 18.70 -13.16 -11.57
N SER A 21 18.40 -12.03 -12.22
CA SER A 21 17.77 -10.91 -11.55
C SER A 21 16.45 -11.43 -11.03
N ALA A 22 16.27 -11.43 -9.71
CA ALA A 22 14.98 -11.77 -9.13
C ALA A 22 13.91 -10.86 -9.75
N ALA A 23 12.86 -11.47 -10.28
CA ALA A 23 11.79 -10.74 -10.94
C ALA A 23 10.71 -10.45 -9.89
N SER A 24 10.21 -9.21 -9.89
CA SER A 24 9.01 -8.88 -9.10
C SER A 24 7.78 -9.50 -9.77
N VAL A 25 6.99 -10.25 -9.01
CA VAL A 25 5.73 -10.86 -9.46
C VAL A 25 4.58 -10.26 -8.68
N THR A 26 3.54 -9.80 -9.37
CA THR A 26 2.29 -9.35 -8.74
C THR A 26 1.31 -10.52 -8.65
N VAL A 27 0.96 -10.91 -7.43
CA VAL A 27 0.05 -12.01 -7.12
C VAL A 27 -1.27 -11.43 -6.62
N PRO A 28 -2.40 -11.64 -7.34
CA PRO A 28 -3.72 -11.26 -6.84
C PRO A 28 -4.08 -12.02 -5.56
N ALA A 29 -4.87 -11.38 -4.70
CA ALA A 29 -5.37 -12.01 -3.49
C ALA A 29 -6.18 -13.27 -3.82
N ASN A 30 -6.11 -14.25 -2.92
CA ASN A 30 -6.74 -15.57 -2.99
C ASN A 30 -6.33 -16.40 -4.22
N THR A 31 -5.26 -16.00 -4.94
CA THR A 31 -4.69 -16.76 -6.05
C THR A 31 -3.50 -17.57 -5.56
N ALA A 32 -3.39 -18.81 -6.07
CA ALA A 32 -2.27 -19.70 -5.75
C ALA A 32 -0.95 -19.20 -6.39
N TYR A 33 0.10 -19.09 -5.59
CA TYR A 33 1.46 -18.78 -6.01
C TYR A 33 2.44 -19.56 -5.12
N ASN A 34 3.30 -20.37 -5.73
CA ASN A 34 4.29 -21.23 -5.04
C ASN A 34 3.70 -22.04 -3.86
N GLY A 35 2.51 -22.60 -4.04
CA GLY A 35 1.84 -23.41 -3.02
C GLY A 35 1.17 -22.61 -1.90
N LEU A 36 1.10 -21.29 -2.00
CA LEU A 36 0.42 -20.40 -1.07
C LEU A 36 -0.68 -19.59 -1.75
N SER A 37 -1.74 -19.23 -1.03
CA SER A 37 -2.66 -18.16 -1.39
C SER A 37 -2.63 -17.06 -0.34
N PHE A 38 -2.78 -15.81 -0.78
CA PHE A 38 -2.63 -14.64 0.09
C PHE A 38 -3.96 -13.92 0.29
N SER A 39 -4.28 -13.55 1.52
CA SER A 39 -5.34 -12.60 1.83
C SER A 39 -4.89 -11.68 2.96
N GLY A 40 -5.75 -10.76 3.41
CA GLY A 40 -5.41 -9.90 4.53
C GLY A 40 -5.99 -8.50 4.39
N SER A 41 -5.43 -7.57 5.14
CA SER A 41 -5.84 -6.17 5.15
C SER A 41 -4.67 -5.21 5.39
N GLY A 42 -4.82 -4.00 4.88
CA GLY A 42 -4.02 -2.84 5.25
C GLY A 42 -4.87 -1.87 6.06
N SER A 43 -4.50 -1.61 7.31
CA SER A 43 -5.18 -0.67 8.19
C SER A 43 -4.37 0.60 8.36
N LEU A 44 -4.92 1.73 7.90
CA LEU A 44 -4.37 3.07 8.17
C LEU A 44 -4.99 3.60 9.46
N SER A 45 -4.17 3.85 10.47
CA SER A 45 -4.56 4.52 11.72
C SER A 45 -3.98 5.92 11.75
N PHE A 46 -4.82 6.92 12.03
CA PHE A 46 -4.39 8.32 12.02
C PHE A 46 -3.58 8.66 13.27
N SER A 47 -2.58 9.52 13.13
CA SER A 47 -1.80 10.05 14.24
C SER A 47 -2.61 11.04 15.08
N ALA A 48 -2.18 11.26 16.33
CA ALA A 48 -2.78 12.29 17.18
C ALA A 48 -2.71 13.69 16.54
N ASP A 49 -1.60 14.02 15.86
CA ASP A 49 -1.42 15.28 15.14
C ASP A 49 -2.47 15.45 14.04
N LEU A 50 -2.70 14.40 13.24
CA LEU A 50 -3.70 14.41 12.19
C LEU A 50 -5.11 14.54 12.78
N LEU A 51 -5.42 13.81 13.86
CA LEU A 51 -6.70 13.93 14.56
C LEU A 51 -6.95 15.37 15.04
N GLY A 52 -5.94 16.01 15.66
CA GLY A 52 -6.03 17.41 16.09
C GLY A 52 -6.23 18.39 14.93
N ALA A 53 -5.61 18.15 13.78
CA ALA A 53 -5.83 18.95 12.57
C ALA A 53 -7.26 18.78 12.02
N LEU A 54 -7.80 17.55 12.03
CA LEU A 54 -9.18 17.27 11.62
C LEU A 54 -10.18 17.95 12.56
N ASP A 55 -9.93 17.93 13.87
CA ASP A 55 -10.75 18.60 14.88
C ASP A 55 -10.75 20.12 14.73
N THR A 56 -9.59 20.70 14.40
CA THR A 56 -9.46 22.13 14.09
C THR A 56 -10.31 22.51 12.87
N GLY A 57 -10.32 21.65 11.86
CA GLY A 57 -11.12 21.80 10.64
C GLY A 57 -12.58 21.37 10.78
N LYS A 58 -12.98 20.79 11.91
CA LYS A 58 -14.26 20.06 12.08
C LYS A 58 -14.53 19.09 10.92
N VAL A 59 -13.47 18.48 10.41
CA VAL A 59 -13.52 17.55 9.28
C VAL A 59 -14.13 16.24 9.76
N ALA A 60 -15.19 15.79 9.10
CA ALA A 60 -15.79 14.49 9.35
C ALA A 60 -15.02 13.40 8.58
N VAL A 61 -14.93 12.20 9.16
CA VAL A 61 -14.28 11.03 8.55
C VAL A 61 -15.29 9.90 8.46
N ALA A 62 -15.38 9.26 7.30
CA ALA A 62 -16.24 8.11 7.07
C ALA A 62 -15.51 7.07 6.19
N GLY A 63 -15.88 5.79 6.32
CA GLY A 63 -15.35 4.74 5.46
C GLY A 63 -15.79 4.91 4.00
N TYR A 64 -14.98 4.39 3.08
CA TYR A 64 -15.26 4.41 1.65
C TYR A 64 -14.95 3.05 1.01
N GLY A 65 -15.80 2.62 0.08
CA GLY A 65 -15.62 1.38 -0.66
C GLY A 65 -15.66 0.15 0.25
N ALA A 66 -14.75 -0.80 0.03
CA ALA A 66 -14.68 -2.05 0.78
C ALA A 66 -13.95 -1.93 2.14
N ALA A 67 -13.57 -0.72 2.56
CA ALA A 67 -12.87 -0.52 3.81
C ALA A 67 -13.83 -0.37 4.99
N THR A 68 -13.45 -0.97 6.13
CA THR A 68 -14.11 -0.76 7.40
C THR A 68 -13.43 0.38 8.14
N ALA A 69 -14.15 1.48 8.36
CA ALA A 69 -13.66 2.60 9.15
C ALA A 69 -14.05 2.46 10.63
N THR A 70 -13.13 2.82 11.53
CA THR A 70 -13.41 2.97 12.95
C THR A 70 -13.15 4.42 13.33
N VAL A 71 -14.20 5.10 13.77
CA VAL A 71 -14.14 6.51 14.15
C VAL A 71 -14.78 6.65 15.52
N THR A 72 -13.99 7.09 16.50
CA THR A 72 -14.47 7.35 17.86
C THR A 72 -14.16 8.78 18.25
N LYS A 73 -15.10 9.34 19.02
CA LYS A 73 -14.99 10.70 19.57
C LYS A 73 -15.25 10.67 21.08
N ASP A 74 -14.69 11.63 21.79
CA ASP A 74 -15.02 11.85 23.20
C ASP A 74 -16.39 12.53 23.37
N SER A 75 -16.75 12.81 24.64
CA SER A 75 -18.01 13.49 24.98
C SER A 75 -18.11 14.90 24.42
N ASP A 76 -16.98 15.55 24.14
CA ASP A 76 -16.89 16.91 23.64
C ASP A 76 -16.87 16.96 22.09
N GLY A 77 -16.85 15.79 21.45
CA GLY A 77 -16.94 15.61 19.99
C GLY A 77 -15.60 15.66 19.26
N PHE A 78 -14.48 15.55 19.98
CA PHE A 78 -13.12 15.49 19.44
C PHE A 78 -12.70 14.05 19.16
N TYR A 79 -11.84 13.85 18.16
CA TYR A 79 -11.41 12.52 17.76
C TYR A 79 -10.49 11.88 18.80
N THR A 80 -10.84 10.66 19.20
CA THR A 80 -9.96 9.78 20.00
C THR A 80 -9.36 8.66 19.15
N GLN A 81 -10.02 8.31 18.04
CA GLN A 81 -9.51 7.37 17.05
C GLN A 81 -10.14 7.66 15.69
N ALA A 82 -9.33 7.55 14.65
CA ALA A 82 -9.81 7.35 13.28
C ALA A 82 -8.88 6.36 12.58
N SER A 83 -9.48 5.32 11.99
CA SER A 83 -8.76 4.34 11.18
C SER A 83 -9.63 3.82 10.05
N ALA A 84 -8.98 3.28 9.01
CA ALA A 84 -9.63 2.60 7.90
C ALA A 84 -8.86 1.32 7.55
N SER A 85 -9.53 0.18 7.64
CA SER A 85 -8.99 -1.14 7.30
C SER A 85 -9.56 -1.62 5.97
N ALA A 86 -8.70 -1.70 4.96
CA ALA A 86 -9.04 -2.10 3.60
C ALA A 86 -8.49 -3.50 3.29
N PRO A 87 -9.26 -4.39 2.64
CA PRO A 87 -8.77 -5.70 2.22
C PRO A 87 -7.64 -5.58 1.19
N ILE A 88 -6.65 -6.47 1.29
CA ILE A 88 -5.56 -6.60 0.30
C ILE A 88 -6.13 -7.24 -0.97
N THR A 89 -5.82 -6.66 -2.13
CA THR A 89 -6.23 -7.13 -3.46
C THR A 89 -5.08 -7.76 -4.24
N ALA A 90 -3.84 -7.34 -3.99
CA ALA A 90 -2.65 -7.92 -4.60
C ALA A 90 -1.40 -7.68 -3.75
N LEU A 91 -0.42 -8.58 -3.87
CA LEU A 91 0.92 -8.42 -3.34
C LEU A 91 1.93 -8.44 -4.48
N THR A 92 2.97 -7.61 -4.39
CA THR A 92 4.13 -7.72 -5.27
C THR A 92 5.25 -8.36 -4.49
N ILE A 93 5.77 -9.48 -4.98
CA ILE A 93 6.72 -10.34 -4.28
C ILE A 93 7.97 -10.54 -5.14
N ASP A 94 9.14 -10.54 -4.51
CA ASP A 94 10.39 -10.96 -5.13
C ASP A 94 10.40 -12.48 -5.33
N SER A 95 10.52 -12.94 -6.57
CA SER A 95 10.38 -14.36 -6.91
C SER A 95 11.49 -15.27 -6.35
N GLY A 96 12.64 -14.71 -5.96
CA GLY A 96 13.77 -15.46 -5.43
C GLY A 96 13.79 -15.54 -3.91
N THR A 97 13.46 -14.43 -3.26
CA THR A 97 13.60 -14.24 -1.80
C THR A 97 12.27 -14.28 -1.05
N TYR A 98 11.13 -14.24 -1.75
CA TYR A 98 9.80 -14.11 -1.17
C TYR A 98 9.60 -12.85 -0.32
N GLN A 99 10.43 -11.84 -0.54
CA GLN A 99 10.27 -10.53 0.06
C GLN A 99 9.03 -9.87 -0.54
N VAL A 100 8.18 -9.30 0.31
CA VAL A 100 7.07 -8.44 -0.11
C VAL A 100 7.66 -7.09 -0.49
N LEU A 101 7.53 -6.74 -1.78
CA LEU A 101 7.97 -5.48 -2.34
C LEU A 101 6.85 -4.44 -2.37
N GLY A 102 5.59 -4.89 -2.38
CA GLY A 102 4.43 -4.01 -2.32
C GLY A 102 3.11 -4.70 -2.02
N ALA A 103 2.11 -3.90 -1.68
CA ALA A 103 0.76 -4.38 -1.37
C ALA A 103 -0.28 -3.37 -1.87
N ALA A 104 -1.30 -3.88 -2.55
CA ALA A 104 -2.45 -3.10 -3.01
C ALA A 104 -3.69 -3.45 -2.17
N THR A 105 -4.51 -2.45 -1.85
CA THR A 105 -5.79 -2.61 -1.14
C THR A 105 -6.94 -2.04 -1.95
N THR A 106 -8.18 -2.28 -1.50
CA THR A 106 -9.35 -1.57 -2.04
C THR A 106 -10.25 -0.98 -0.96
N GLY A 107 -10.72 0.25 -1.20
CA GLY A 107 -11.41 1.07 -0.23
C GLY A 107 -10.48 2.01 0.54
N GLY A 108 -11.06 2.83 1.42
CA GLY A 108 -10.33 3.75 2.27
C GLY A 108 -11.25 4.64 3.10
N ALA A 109 -10.97 5.95 3.13
CA ALA A 109 -11.74 6.90 3.93
C ALA A 109 -12.02 8.21 3.17
N THR A 110 -13.21 8.75 3.41
CA THR A 110 -13.63 10.08 2.97
C THR A 110 -13.55 11.06 4.13
N GLN A 111 -12.89 12.18 3.87
CA GLN A 111 -12.82 13.35 4.74
C GLN A 111 -13.73 14.44 4.16
N THR A 112 -14.62 15.00 4.97
CA THR A 112 -15.56 16.05 4.55
C THR A 112 -15.39 17.27 5.44
N ALA A 113 -14.96 18.37 4.84
CA ALA A 113 -14.79 19.64 5.54
C ALA A 113 -16.08 20.47 5.41
N PRO A 114 -16.63 21.00 6.51
CA PRO A 114 -17.71 21.98 6.47
C PRO A 114 -17.15 23.37 6.10
N VAL A 115 -18.05 24.29 5.76
CA VAL A 115 -17.70 25.71 5.67
C VAL A 115 -17.44 26.23 7.08
N LEU A 116 -16.23 26.68 7.35
CA LEU A 116 -15.82 27.23 8.64
C LEU A 116 -14.95 28.47 8.41
N LYS A 117 -15.39 29.60 8.96
CA LYS A 117 -14.75 30.91 8.73
C LYS A 117 -13.24 30.84 9.00
N SER A 118 -12.45 31.29 8.03
CA SER A 118 -10.98 31.31 8.05
C SER A 118 -10.29 29.94 8.09
N VAL A 119 -11.04 28.82 8.14
CA VAL A 119 -10.50 27.46 8.24
C VAL A 119 -10.75 26.68 6.96
N SER A 120 -11.98 26.63 6.45
CA SER A 120 -12.34 25.92 5.22
C SER A 120 -13.53 26.59 4.50
N SER A 121 -13.51 26.58 3.17
CA SER A 121 -14.64 26.92 2.31
C SER A 121 -15.60 25.75 2.05
N GLY A 122 -15.39 24.61 2.71
CA GLY A 122 -16.08 23.36 2.47
C GLY A 122 -15.43 22.52 1.36
N GLY A 123 -15.66 21.21 1.41
CA GLY A 123 -15.19 20.28 0.41
C GLY A 123 -15.11 18.85 0.91
N SER A 124 -14.57 17.96 0.09
CA SER A 124 -14.35 16.57 0.45
C SER A 124 -13.12 16.01 -0.26
N LEU A 125 -12.50 15.05 0.40
CA LEU A 125 -11.42 14.26 -0.14
C LEU A 125 -11.58 12.80 0.28
N THR A 126 -11.67 11.91 -0.68
CA THR A 126 -11.55 10.48 -0.48
C THR A 126 -10.13 10.04 -0.80
N VAL A 127 -9.53 9.28 0.11
CA VAL A 127 -8.28 8.54 -0.11
C VAL A 127 -8.65 7.06 -0.09
N THR A 128 -8.43 6.36 -1.21
CA THR A 128 -8.84 4.97 -1.39
C THR A 128 -7.80 4.20 -2.21
N ASP A 129 -7.90 2.87 -2.19
CA ASP A 129 -7.13 1.95 -3.03
C ASP A 129 -5.61 2.21 -2.91
N LEU A 130 -5.08 1.99 -1.70
CA LEU A 130 -3.67 2.21 -1.43
C LEU A 130 -2.82 1.20 -2.18
N ASN A 131 -1.71 1.65 -2.73
CA ASN A 131 -0.66 0.82 -3.30
C ASN A 131 0.67 1.21 -2.65
N VAL A 132 1.22 0.30 -1.85
CA VAL A 132 2.45 0.52 -1.09
C VAL A 132 3.62 -0.04 -1.88
N ASP A 133 4.67 0.77 -2.01
CA ASP A 133 5.98 0.38 -2.53
C ASP A 133 6.98 0.39 -1.36
N LEU A 134 7.30 -0.79 -0.87
CA LEU A 134 8.19 -0.99 0.27
C LEU A 134 9.67 -0.81 -0.11
N ALA A 135 10.02 -1.02 -1.37
CA ALA A 135 11.39 -0.85 -1.86
C ALA A 135 11.78 0.63 -1.92
N ASN A 136 10.89 1.47 -2.46
CA ASN A 136 11.12 2.91 -2.58
C ASN A 136 10.56 3.72 -1.40
N LYS A 137 9.91 3.07 -0.42
CA LYS A 137 9.28 3.70 0.74
C LYS A 137 8.21 4.73 0.38
N LYS A 138 7.34 4.37 -0.56
CA LYS A 138 6.27 5.26 -1.09
C LYS A 138 4.90 4.63 -0.91
N VAL A 139 3.90 5.47 -0.66
CA VAL A 139 2.49 5.09 -0.69
C VAL A 139 1.80 5.87 -1.78
N TYR A 140 1.19 5.13 -2.69
CA TYR A 140 0.31 5.66 -3.72
C TYR A 140 -1.14 5.40 -3.31
N ALA A 141 -2.05 6.26 -3.76
CA ALA A 141 -3.47 6.15 -3.49
C ALA A 141 -4.28 6.69 -4.67
N THR A 142 -5.54 6.26 -4.76
CA THR A 142 -6.53 6.99 -5.54
C THR A 142 -7.11 8.11 -4.69
N LEU A 143 -7.05 9.34 -5.21
CA LEU A 143 -7.67 10.52 -4.61
C LEU A 143 -8.93 10.87 -5.38
N ILE A 144 -10.03 11.12 -4.67
CA ILE A 144 -11.26 11.67 -5.25
C ILE A 144 -11.59 12.94 -4.47
N GLY A 145 -11.35 14.11 -5.07
CA GLY A 145 -11.41 15.39 -4.37
C GLY A 145 -12.38 16.38 -5.00
N ALA A 146 -13.05 17.16 -4.16
CA ALA A 146 -13.84 18.32 -4.56
C ALA A 146 -12.96 19.49 -5.05
N ASN A 147 -13.57 20.67 -5.27
CA ASN A 147 -12.86 21.92 -5.57
C ASN A 147 -11.88 21.84 -6.75
N GLY A 148 -12.26 21.06 -7.77
CA GLY A 148 -11.48 20.90 -9.01
C GLY A 148 -10.33 19.90 -8.93
N VAL A 149 -10.20 19.11 -7.86
CA VAL A 149 -9.19 18.03 -7.79
C VAL A 149 -9.58 16.84 -8.67
N GLY A 150 -10.85 16.43 -8.66
CA GLY A 150 -11.34 15.29 -9.42
C GLY A 150 -10.76 13.96 -8.93
N THR A 151 -10.67 12.97 -9.84
CA THR A 151 -10.10 11.66 -9.53
C THR A 151 -8.66 11.57 -10.03
N LEU A 152 -7.74 11.25 -9.13
CA LEU A 152 -6.32 11.01 -9.42
C LEU A 152 -5.99 9.57 -9.03
N ASN A 153 -5.73 8.70 -10.00
CA ASN A 153 -5.40 7.31 -9.76
C ASN A 153 -3.90 7.13 -9.50
N ASN A 154 -3.54 6.23 -8.58
CA ASN A 154 -2.15 5.88 -8.26
C ASN A 154 -1.27 7.13 -7.99
N PHE A 155 -1.83 8.10 -7.27
CA PHE A 155 -1.17 9.34 -6.90
C PHE A 155 -0.21 9.13 -5.74
N TYR A 156 1.02 9.62 -5.85
CA TYR A 156 2.04 9.51 -4.81
C TYR A 156 1.73 10.43 -3.63
N LEU A 157 1.22 9.83 -2.55
CA LEU A 157 0.64 10.56 -1.44
C LEU A 157 1.58 10.70 -0.24
N TRP A 158 2.16 9.60 0.22
CA TRP A 158 2.98 9.58 1.44
C TRP A 158 4.35 8.96 1.21
N ASN A 159 5.32 9.47 1.95
CA ASN A 159 6.59 8.80 2.24
C ASN A 159 6.45 7.94 3.48
N ILE A 160 7.19 6.83 3.50
CA ILE A 160 7.31 5.96 4.66
C ILE A 160 8.63 6.24 5.36
N GLY A 161 8.59 6.65 6.63
CA GLY A 161 9.79 6.85 7.44
C GLY A 161 10.46 5.52 7.81
N SER A 162 9.68 4.62 8.42
CA SER A 162 10.17 3.34 8.93
C SER A 162 9.27 2.17 8.54
N ILE A 163 9.91 1.01 8.33
CA ILE A 163 9.26 -0.27 8.04
C ILE A 163 9.75 -1.26 9.10
N THR A 164 8.82 -1.88 9.81
CA THR A 164 9.12 -2.87 10.87
C THR A 164 8.20 -4.08 10.74
N GLY A 165 8.59 -5.21 11.32
CA GLY A 165 7.83 -6.46 11.24
C GLY A 165 8.25 -7.35 10.06
N ALA A 166 7.37 -8.27 9.69
CA ALA A 166 7.68 -9.33 8.75
C ALA A 166 7.45 -8.91 7.29
N THR A 167 8.53 -8.68 6.56
CA THR A 167 8.52 -8.29 5.14
C THR A 167 8.81 -9.44 4.18
N THR A 168 8.93 -10.67 4.69
CA THR A 168 9.18 -11.88 3.89
C THR A 168 8.15 -12.94 4.24
N VAL A 169 7.58 -13.59 3.23
CA VAL A 169 6.55 -14.63 3.41
C VAL A 169 7.17 -15.99 3.09
N THR A 170 7.64 -16.69 4.11
CA THR A 170 8.40 -17.95 3.97
C THR A 170 7.54 -19.21 4.07
N GLY A 171 6.21 -19.09 4.14
CA GLY A 171 5.29 -20.20 4.30
C GLY A 171 3.88 -19.77 4.69
N ALA A 172 3.03 -20.73 5.05
CA ALA A 172 1.72 -20.44 5.59
C ALA A 172 1.82 -19.81 6.99
N GLY A 173 0.99 -18.81 7.26
CA GLY A 173 1.03 -18.05 8.51
C GLY A 173 0.47 -16.65 8.35
N THR A 174 0.57 -15.87 9.44
CA THR A 174 0.18 -14.46 9.47
C THR A 174 1.43 -13.61 9.62
N PHE A 175 1.59 -12.63 8.73
CA PHE A 175 2.74 -11.74 8.66
C PHE A 175 2.26 -10.30 8.80
N THR A 176 2.77 -9.60 9.80
CA THR A 176 2.41 -8.20 10.05
C THR A 176 3.59 -7.29 9.79
N THR A 177 3.38 -6.27 8.97
CA THR A 177 4.32 -5.18 8.70
C THR A 177 3.70 -3.86 9.15
N ASN A 178 4.46 -3.03 9.86
CA ASN A 178 4.07 -1.68 10.23
C ASN A 178 4.90 -0.66 9.46
N LEU A 179 4.21 0.28 8.83
CA LEU A 179 4.75 1.41 8.09
C LEU A 179 4.43 2.68 8.89
N SER A 180 5.44 3.28 9.50
CA SER A 180 5.29 4.44 10.40
C SER A 180 6.09 5.66 9.94
N GLY A 181 5.82 6.81 10.56
CA GLY A 181 6.39 8.09 10.14
C GLY A 181 5.89 8.47 8.76
N LEU A 182 4.58 8.36 8.54
CA LEU A 182 3.98 8.66 7.25
C LEU A 182 3.98 10.18 7.06
N SER A 183 4.67 10.68 6.05
CA SER A 183 4.72 12.12 5.76
C SER A 183 4.14 12.41 4.39
N ILE A 184 3.27 13.42 4.31
CA ILE A 184 2.63 13.81 3.05
C ILE A 184 3.60 14.49 2.11
N THR A 185 3.48 14.21 0.82
CA THR A 185 4.24 14.92 -0.21
C THR A 185 3.73 16.36 -0.35
N THR A 186 4.55 17.27 -0.88
CA THR A 186 4.12 18.64 -1.17
C THR A 186 2.90 18.68 -2.09
N ASP A 187 2.88 17.84 -3.12
CA ASP A 187 1.75 17.73 -4.02
C ASP A 187 0.52 17.16 -3.32
N GLY A 188 0.70 16.13 -2.47
CA GLY A 188 -0.37 15.58 -1.63
C GLY A 188 -0.98 16.64 -0.72
N PHE A 189 -0.15 17.44 -0.03
CA PHE A 189 -0.61 18.55 0.80
C PHE A 189 -1.43 19.57 0.01
N ASN A 190 -0.97 19.93 -1.20
CA ASN A 190 -1.68 20.84 -2.09
C ASN A 190 -3.04 20.27 -2.51
N LYS A 191 -3.11 18.98 -2.86
CA LYS A 191 -4.37 18.31 -3.20
C LYS A 191 -5.32 18.20 -2.01
N PHE A 192 -4.82 17.89 -0.81
CA PHE A 192 -5.62 17.90 0.42
C PHE A 192 -6.19 19.29 0.70
N SER A 193 -5.34 20.30 0.67
CA SER A 193 -5.72 21.69 0.89
C SER A 193 -6.77 22.17 -0.11
N GLN A 194 -6.60 21.82 -1.38
CA GLN A 194 -7.55 22.17 -2.43
C GLN A 194 -8.88 21.42 -2.24
N ALA A 195 -8.84 20.09 -2.13
CA ALA A 195 -10.03 19.24 -2.05
C ALA A 195 -10.92 19.58 -0.84
N LEU A 196 -10.31 19.87 0.32
CA LEU A 196 -11.01 20.25 1.54
C LEU A 196 -11.29 21.76 1.62
N GLY A 197 -10.88 22.54 0.62
CA GLY A 197 -11.10 23.99 0.58
C GLY A 197 -10.43 24.73 1.74
N LEU A 198 -9.26 24.25 2.18
CA LEU A 198 -8.59 24.79 3.37
C LEU A 198 -8.14 26.23 3.13
N LEU A 199 -8.51 27.11 4.05
CA LEU A 199 -8.07 28.49 4.15
C LEU A 199 -6.81 28.57 5.04
N THR A 200 -6.32 29.78 5.32
CA THR A 200 -5.04 29.97 6.02
C THR A 200 -4.92 29.18 7.33
N LEU A 201 -5.94 29.19 8.19
CA LEU A 201 -5.88 28.45 9.46
C LEU A 201 -5.95 26.94 9.26
N GLY A 202 -6.78 26.47 8.32
CA GLY A 202 -6.87 25.04 7.99
C GLY A 202 -5.56 24.50 7.40
N LYS A 203 -4.93 25.28 6.51
CA LYS A 203 -3.60 24.97 5.97
C LYS A 203 -2.54 24.95 7.07
N SER A 204 -2.58 25.91 7.99
CA SER A 204 -1.65 25.94 9.12
C SER A 204 -1.79 24.72 10.02
N ALA A 205 -3.03 24.32 10.33
CA ALA A 205 -3.30 23.13 11.14
C ALA A 205 -2.77 21.86 10.45
N LEU A 206 -3.04 21.69 9.14
CA LEU A 206 -2.52 20.54 8.39
C LEU A 206 -0.99 20.59 8.24
N SER A 207 -0.39 21.78 8.12
CA SER A 207 1.07 21.92 7.99
C SER A 207 1.84 21.56 9.27
N GLY A 208 1.16 21.59 10.43
CA GLY A 208 1.72 21.14 11.69
C GLY A 208 1.77 19.60 11.81
N VAL A 209 1.09 18.88 10.93
CA VAL A 209 1.06 17.41 10.94
C VAL A 209 2.36 16.88 10.31
N THR A 210 3.24 16.34 11.14
CA THR A 210 4.51 15.76 10.69
C THR A 210 4.44 14.24 10.49
N ASP A 211 3.54 13.59 11.21
CA ASP A 211 3.20 12.18 11.05
C ASP A 211 1.70 12.07 10.74
N PHE A 212 1.35 11.38 9.66
CA PHE A 212 -0.04 11.12 9.26
C PHE A 212 -0.58 9.82 9.87
N GLY A 213 0.27 9.05 10.55
CA GLY A 213 -0.10 7.86 11.30
C GLY A 213 0.67 6.63 10.85
N THR A 214 0.03 5.47 10.94
CA THR A 214 0.66 4.18 10.68
C THR A 214 -0.22 3.31 9.80
N ILE A 215 0.38 2.68 8.80
CA ILE A 215 -0.26 1.61 8.03
C ILE A 215 0.23 0.27 8.59
N THR A 216 -0.69 -0.53 9.11
CA THR A 216 -0.43 -1.91 9.51
C THR A 216 -0.95 -2.85 8.42
N SER A 217 -0.05 -3.51 7.72
CA SER A 217 -0.37 -4.55 6.75
C SER A 217 -0.33 -5.91 7.43
N THR A 218 -1.45 -6.65 7.40
CA THR A 218 -1.54 -8.03 7.87
C THR A 218 -1.81 -8.93 6.67
N ILE A 219 -0.84 -9.77 6.33
CA ILE A 219 -0.92 -10.77 5.26
C ILE A 219 -1.16 -12.12 5.90
N VAL A 220 -2.17 -12.84 5.42
CA VAL A 220 -2.46 -14.23 5.77
C VAL A 220 -2.12 -15.08 4.56
N ALA A 221 -1.07 -15.88 4.69
CA ALA A 221 -0.69 -16.88 3.70
C ALA A 221 -1.25 -18.25 4.10
N LYS A 222 -1.94 -18.91 3.19
CA LYS A 222 -2.51 -20.26 3.41
C LYS A 222 -1.89 -21.24 2.42
N SER A 223 -1.52 -22.42 2.87
CA SER A 223 -1.11 -23.50 1.96
C SER A 223 -2.28 -23.89 1.06
N VAL A 224 -2.03 -23.94 -0.25
CA VAL A 224 -2.94 -24.56 -1.20
C VAL A 224 -2.42 -25.97 -1.48
N THR A 225 -3.17 -26.98 -1.06
CA THR A 225 -2.85 -28.36 -1.43
C THR A 225 -3.15 -28.52 -2.91
N ALA A 226 -2.18 -28.96 -3.71
CA ALA A 226 -2.46 -29.42 -5.06
C ALA A 226 -3.47 -30.57 -4.96
N VAL A 227 -4.69 -30.36 -5.43
CA VAL A 227 -5.66 -31.46 -5.59
C VAL A 227 -5.08 -32.34 -6.70
N PRO A 228 -4.72 -33.61 -6.43
CA PRO A 228 -4.22 -34.48 -7.49
C PRO A 228 -5.31 -34.63 -8.55
N GLU A 229 -4.96 -34.47 -9.83
CA GLU A 229 -5.94 -34.67 -10.89
C GLU A 229 -6.50 -36.09 -10.82
N PRO A 230 -7.81 -36.31 -11.08
CA PRO A 230 -8.46 -37.63 -10.96
C PRO A 230 -7.74 -38.74 -11.73
N SER A 231 -7.04 -38.38 -12.81
CA SER A 231 -6.21 -39.27 -13.64
C SER A 231 -5.00 -39.86 -12.92
N THR A 232 -4.46 -39.18 -11.90
CA THR A 232 -3.33 -39.66 -11.09
C THR A 232 -3.73 -40.87 -10.23
N TYR A 233 -4.95 -40.88 -9.70
CA TYR A 233 -5.49 -42.03 -8.97
C TYR A 233 -5.87 -43.17 -9.92
N ALA A 234 -6.34 -42.86 -11.13
CA ALA A 234 -6.69 -43.86 -12.13
C ALA A 234 -5.46 -44.62 -12.68
N LEU A 235 -4.30 -43.98 -12.77
CA LEU A 235 -3.06 -44.61 -13.25
C LEU A 235 -2.33 -45.41 -12.15
N MET A 236 -2.57 -45.11 -10.87
CA MET A 236 -2.00 -45.83 -9.71
C MET A 236 -2.79 -47.09 -9.32
N ALA A 237 -3.98 -47.29 -9.91
CA ALA A 237 -4.85 -48.43 -9.65
C ALA A 237 -4.83 -49.50 -10.77
N LEU A 238 -3.87 -49.41 -11.70
CA LEU A 238 -3.67 -50.30 -12.84
C LEU A 238 -2.39 -51.14 -12.70
#